data_AF-A0A8J3ZNG3-F1
#
_entry.id   AF-A0A8J3ZNG3-F1
#
_cell.length_a   1.000
_cell.length_b   1.000
_cell.length_c   1.000
_cell.angle_alpha   90.00
_cell.angle_beta   90.00
_cell.angle_gamma   90.00
#
_symmetry.space_group_name_H-M   'P 1'
#
loop_
_entity.id
_entity.type
_entity.pdbx_description
1 polymer ?
#
loop_
_entity_poly.entity_id
_entity_poly.type
_entity_poly.pdbx_seq_one_letter_code
_entity_poly.pdbx_strand_id
1 'polypeptide(L)'
;MTTDELAVETRRLVDRVSTWTPPRWAASSASGPGTRADRFHALIQELADQAADAEGQPHRVVPRLSPDTALPDQLRVVVADLIEAARDDEARLTAATKRVLATKRAL
;
A
#
# COMPACT_ATOMS: atom_id res chain seq x y z
N MET A 1 -15.37 2.27 10.72
CA MET A 1 -14.44 3.17 9.98
C MET A 1 -14.62 2.79 8.53
N THR A 2 -15.07 3.69 7.65
CA THR A 2 -15.70 3.31 6.38
C THR A 2 -14.70 3.08 5.24
N THR A 3 -15.10 2.34 4.21
CA THR A 3 -14.38 2.10 2.95
C THR A 3 -13.80 3.38 2.33
N ASP A 4 -14.55 4.48 2.44
CA ASP A 4 -14.13 5.80 1.94
C ASP A 4 -12.82 6.29 2.56
N GLU A 5 -12.53 5.94 3.82
CA GLU A 5 -11.34 6.41 4.51
C GLU A 5 -10.06 5.75 3.95
N LEU A 6 -10.10 4.45 3.65
CA LEU A 6 -8.97 3.74 3.04
C LEU A 6 -8.64 4.33 1.67
N ALA A 7 -9.65 4.58 0.84
CA ALA A 7 -9.49 5.19 -0.47
C ALA A 7 -8.89 6.61 -0.37
N VAL A 8 -9.40 7.43 0.57
CA VAL A 8 -8.91 8.80 0.80
C VAL A 8 -7.45 8.82 1.27
N GLU A 9 -7.08 8.00 2.26
CA GLU A 9 -5.71 7.99 2.77
C GLU A 9 -4.72 7.40 1.76
N THR A 10 -5.16 6.41 0.98
CA THR A 10 -4.36 5.87 -0.15
C THR A 10 -4.10 6.95 -1.18
N ARG A 11 -5.13 7.69 -1.62
CA ARG A 11 -4.96 8.81 -2.56
C ARG A 11 -3.98 9.84 -2.04
N ARG A 12 -4.11 10.25 -0.77
CA ARG A 12 -3.19 11.23 -0.14
C ARG A 12 -1.74 10.73 -0.08
N LEU A 13 -1.54 9.45 0.20
CA LEU A 13 -0.21 8.84 0.17
C LEU A 13 0.36 8.86 -1.24
N VAL A 14 -0.43 8.47 -2.23
CA VAL A 14 -0.02 8.45 -3.63
C VAL A 14 0.32 9.86 -4.14
N ASP A 15 -0.54 10.85 -3.88
CA ASP A 15 -0.30 12.24 -4.29
C ASP A 15 1.04 12.76 -3.72
N ARG A 16 1.37 12.42 -2.47
CA ARG A 16 2.64 12.78 -1.82
C ARG A 16 3.87 12.19 -2.52
N VAL A 17 3.79 10.98 -3.06
CA VAL A 17 4.93 10.28 -3.66
C VAL A 17 4.95 10.36 -5.19
N SER A 18 3.90 10.88 -5.81
CA SER A 18 3.73 10.98 -7.26
C SER A 18 4.86 11.75 -7.98
N THR A 19 5.48 12.70 -7.28
CA THR A 19 6.57 13.53 -7.82
C THR A 19 7.96 13.02 -7.47
N TRP A 20 8.06 11.86 -6.80
CA TRP A 20 9.34 11.34 -6.35
C TRP A 20 10.17 10.79 -7.50
N THR A 21 11.41 11.25 -7.56
CA THR A 21 12.41 10.75 -8.50
C THR A 21 13.03 9.43 -8.03
N PRO A 22 13.67 8.66 -8.92
CA PRO A 22 14.32 7.40 -8.54
C PRO A 22 15.31 7.52 -7.36
N PRO A 23 16.17 8.56 -7.25
CA PRO A 23 17.03 8.73 -6.07
C PRO A 23 16.25 8.93 -4.76
N ARG A 24 15.06 9.57 -4.82
CA ARG A 24 14.24 9.78 -3.62
C ARG A 24 13.59 8.49 -3.14
N TRP A 25 13.22 7.60 -4.07
CA TRP A 25 12.75 6.24 -3.81
C TRP A 25 13.85 5.33 -3.22
N ALA A 26 15.07 5.44 -3.75
CA ALA A 26 16.24 4.69 -3.28
C ALA A 26 16.81 5.18 -1.94
N ALA A 27 16.38 6.35 -1.45
CA ALA A 27 16.83 6.87 -0.17
C ALA A 27 16.38 5.97 0.99
N SER A 28 17.15 5.97 2.08
CA SER A 28 16.81 5.24 3.30
C SER A 28 15.42 5.62 3.82
N SER A 29 14.66 4.63 4.27
CA SER A 29 13.41 4.87 5.00
C SER A 29 13.70 5.45 6.38
N ALA A 30 12.76 6.23 6.94
CA ALA A 30 12.93 6.86 8.25
C ALA A 30 12.71 5.89 9.43
N SER A 31 12.18 4.68 9.19
CA SER A 31 11.95 3.71 10.27
C SER A 31 12.28 2.31 9.81
N GLY A 32 13.49 1.85 10.16
CA GLY A 32 13.99 0.51 9.88
C GLY A 32 14.90 0.42 8.66
N PRO A 33 15.52 -0.76 8.45
CA PRO A 33 16.39 -1.01 7.32
C PRO A 33 15.63 -0.97 5.99
N GLY A 34 16.34 -0.66 4.90
CA GLY A 34 15.80 -0.61 3.55
C GLY A 34 15.49 0.79 3.04
N THR A 35 15.18 0.86 1.75
CA THR A 35 14.82 2.08 1.04
C THR A 35 13.36 2.43 1.24
N ARG A 36 12.99 3.67 0.90
CA ARG A 36 11.58 4.07 0.86
C ARG A 36 10.76 3.20 -0.11
N ALA A 37 11.35 2.78 -1.22
CA ALA A 37 10.72 1.87 -2.17
C ALA A 37 10.47 0.48 -1.56
N ASP A 38 11.44 -0.06 -0.81
CA ASP A 38 11.27 -1.36 -0.13
C ASP A 38 10.08 -1.32 0.84
N ARG A 39 9.97 -0.23 1.62
CA ARG A 39 8.85 -0.05 2.54
C ARG A 39 7.51 0.08 1.83
N PHE A 40 7.47 0.84 0.74
CA PHE A 40 6.24 1.04 -0.01
C PHE A 40 5.80 -0.27 -0.68
N HIS A 41 6.74 -1.04 -1.23
CA HIS A 41 6.46 -2.36 -1.77
C HIS A 41 5.99 -3.34 -0.69
N ALA A 42 6.56 -3.30 0.52
CA ALA A 42 6.09 -4.10 1.65
C ALA A 42 4.64 -3.76 2.04
N LEU A 43 4.25 -2.48 2.04
CA LEU A 43 2.85 -2.09 2.22
C LEU A 43 1.95 -2.72 1.14
N ILE A 44 2.36 -2.67 -0.13
CA ILE A 44 1.57 -3.24 -1.23
C ILE A 44 1.39 -4.76 -1.02
N GLN A 45 2.46 -5.47 -0.64
CA GLN A 45 2.38 -6.90 -0.33
C GLN A 45 1.41 -7.17 0.83
N GLU A 46 1.55 -6.44 1.95
CA GLU A 46 0.67 -6.61 3.12
C GLU A 46 -0.82 -6.41 2.76
N LEU A 47 -1.13 -5.43 1.91
CA LEU A 47 -2.51 -5.17 1.48
C LEU A 47 -3.01 -6.24 0.50
N ALA A 48 -2.15 -6.77 -0.37
CA ALA A 48 -2.50 -7.87 -1.27
C ALA A 48 -2.78 -9.17 -0.50
N ASP A 49 -1.99 -9.46 0.54
CA ASP A 49 -2.24 -10.61 1.41
C ASP A 49 -3.57 -10.46 2.15
N GLN A 50 -3.91 -9.25 2.61
CA GLN A 50 -5.22 -8.98 3.22
C GLN A 50 -6.39 -9.14 2.25
N ALA A 51 -6.21 -8.84 0.96
CA ALA A 51 -7.21 -9.06 -0.07
C ALA A 51 -7.39 -10.56 -0.33
N ALA A 52 -6.28 -11.29 -0.49
CA ALA A 52 -6.30 -12.74 -0.65
C ALA A 52 -6.99 -13.45 0.53
N ASP A 53 -6.73 -13.02 1.77
CA ASP A 53 -7.42 -13.52 2.96
C ASP A 53 -8.93 -13.27 2.92
N ALA A 54 -9.37 -12.11 2.44
CA ALA A 54 -10.79 -11.77 2.34
C ALA A 54 -11.50 -12.63 1.27
N GLU A 55 -10.79 -12.99 0.19
CA GLU A 55 -11.30 -13.84 -0.88
C GLU A 55 -11.12 -15.35 -0.62
N GLY A 56 -10.46 -15.74 0.48
CA GLY A 56 -10.08 -17.12 0.75
C GLY A 56 -9.08 -17.70 -0.26
N GLN A 57 -8.24 -16.85 -0.86
CA GLN A 57 -7.23 -17.22 -1.83
C GLN A 57 -5.84 -17.38 -1.19
N PRO A 58 -4.94 -18.20 -1.77
CA PRO A 58 -3.55 -18.26 -1.33
C PRO A 58 -2.82 -16.92 -1.51
N HIS A 59 -1.94 -16.59 -0.57
CA HIS A 59 -1.04 -15.43 -0.69
C HIS A 59 -0.12 -15.58 -1.89
N ARG A 60 0.10 -14.49 -2.62
CA ARG A 60 0.98 -14.44 -3.79
C ARG A 60 1.92 -13.26 -3.65
N VAL A 61 3.17 -13.46 -4.06
CA VAL A 61 4.15 -12.38 -4.10
C VAL A 61 3.73 -11.35 -5.15
N VAL A 62 3.56 -10.11 -4.73
CA VAL A 62 3.32 -8.98 -5.63
C VAL A 62 4.60 -8.73 -6.41
N PRO A 63 4.55 -8.71 -7.76
CA PRO A 63 5.71 -8.36 -8.56
C PRO A 63 6.16 -6.92 -8.29
N ARG A 64 7.46 -6.72 -8.07
CA ARG A 64 8.03 -5.36 -7.99
C ARG A 64 8.30 -4.82 -9.38
N LEU A 65 7.50 -3.86 -9.83
CA LEU A 65 7.69 -3.24 -11.13
C LEU A 65 8.87 -2.26 -11.10
N SER A 66 9.68 -2.27 -12.16
CA SER A 66 10.75 -1.30 -12.39
C SER A 66 10.31 -0.29 -13.46
N PRO A 67 10.61 1.01 -13.31
CA PRO A 67 11.25 1.64 -12.15
C PRO A 67 10.30 1.76 -10.94
N ASP A 68 10.86 1.97 -9.73
CA ASP A 68 10.09 2.12 -8.48
C ASP A 68 9.08 3.31 -8.50
N THR A 69 9.15 4.19 -9.50
CA THR A 69 8.13 5.20 -9.75
C THR A 69 6.77 4.61 -10.17
N ALA A 70 6.70 3.31 -10.50
CA ALA A 70 5.45 2.59 -10.77
C ALA A 70 4.71 2.11 -9.50
N LEU A 71 5.38 2.11 -8.34
CA LEU A 71 4.78 1.64 -7.07
C LEU A 71 3.46 2.34 -6.70
N PRO A 72 3.27 3.66 -6.90
CA PRO A 72 2.00 4.31 -6.56
C PRO A 72 0.81 3.80 -7.39
N ASP A 73 1.04 3.38 -8.64
CA ASP A 73 -0.02 2.79 -9.48
C ASP A 73 -0.36 1.38 -9.00
N GLN A 74 0.65 0.58 -8.63
CA GLN A 74 0.42 -0.73 -8.02
C GLN A 74 -0.39 -0.65 -6.73
N LEU A 75 -0.11 0.33 -5.87
CA LEU A 75 -0.87 0.53 -4.64
C LEU A 75 -2.35 0.84 -4.92
N ARG A 76 -2.66 1.63 -5.97
CA ARG A 76 -4.05 1.94 -6.33
C ARG A 76 -4.82 0.68 -6.73
N VAL A 77 -4.19 -0.20 -7.52
CA VAL A 77 -4.80 -1.47 -7.95
C VAL A 77 -5.07 -2.36 -6.73
N VAL A 78 -4.05 -2.62 -5.92
CA VAL A 78 -4.19 -3.51 -4.75
C VAL A 78 -5.20 -2.98 -3.73
N VAL A 79 -5.25 -1.66 -3.51
CA VAL A 79 -6.26 -1.08 -2.61
C VAL A 79 -7.67 -1.19 -3.19
N ALA A 80 -7.85 -1.05 -4.50
CA ALA A 80 -9.15 -1.26 -5.14
C ALA A 80 -9.61 -2.72 -4.99
N ASP A 81 -8.72 -3.68 -5.22
CA ASP A 81 -9.00 -5.11 -5.05
C ASP A 81 -9.35 -5.43 -3.59
N LEU A 82 -8.59 -4.89 -2.62
CA LEU A 82 -8.88 -5.06 -1.20
C LEU A 82 -10.22 -4.47 -0.80
N ILE A 83 -10.58 -3.28 -1.30
CA ILE A 83 -11.87 -2.65 -1.03
C ILE A 83 -13.03 -3.52 -1.53
N GLU A 84 -12.90 -4.08 -2.72
CA GLU A 84 -13.92 -4.97 -3.28
C GLU A 84 -14.02 -6.27 -2.49
N ALA A 85 -12.89 -6.92 -2.21
CA ALA A 85 -12.83 -8.17 -1.46
C ALA A 85 -13.35 -8.04 -0.02
N ALA A 86 -13.13 -6.88 0.61
CA ALA A 86 -13.45 -6.62 2.01
C ALA A 86 -14.66 -5.68 2.19
N ARG A 87 -15.55 -5.56 1.20
CA ARG A 87 -16.61 -4.54 1.19
C ARG A 87 -17.50 -4.53 2.44
N ASP A 88 -17.71 -5.71 3.03
CA ASP A 88 -18.55 -5.94 4.21
C ASP A 88 -17.72 -6.23 5.49
N ASP A 89 -16.38 -6.14 5.42
CA ASP A 89 -15.44 -6.38 6.53
C ASP A 89 -14.79 -5.06 6.98
N GLU A 90 -15.55 -4.27 7.77
CA GLU A 90 -15.07 -2.99 8.30
C GLU A 90 -13.79 -3.10 9.14
N ALA A 91 -13.60 -4.21 9.85
CA ALA A 91 -12.44 -4.42 10.72
C ALA A 91 -11.16 -4.53 9.88
N ARG A 92 -11.22 -5.25 8.77
CA ARG A 92 -10.12 -5.37 7.81
C ARG A 92 -9.83 -4.05 7.12
N LEU A 93 -10.84 -3.33 6.64
CA LEU A 93 -10.67 -2.01 6.04
C LEU A 93 -10.04 -1.02 7.04
N THR A 94 -10.44 -1.07 8.31
CA THR A 94 -9.83 -0.30 9.39
C THR A 94 -8.35 -0.63 9.59
N ALA A 95 -8.01 -1.92 9.59
CA ALA A 95 -6.62 -2.37 9.74
C ALA A 95 -5.75 -1.92 8.55
N ALA A 96 -6.25 -2.05 7.32
CA ALA A 96 -5.60 -1.60 6.11
C ALA A 96 -5.29 -0.09 6.14
N THR A 97 -6.26 0.74 6.54
CA THR A 97 -6.05 2.20 6.66
C THR A 97 -4.95 2.52 7.67
N LYS A 98 -4.90 1.81 8.80
CA LYS A 98 -3.82 1.98 9.78
C LYS A 98 -2.45 1.67 9.18
N ARG A 99 -2.34 0.66 8.32
CA ARG A 99 -1.09 0.32 7.60
C ARG A 99 -0.67 1.40 6.61
N VAL A 100 -1.62 1.95 5.85
CA VAL A 100 -1.38 3.09 4.94
C VAL A 100 -0.89 4.30 5.72
N LEU A 101 -1.55 4.65 6.82
CA LEU A 101 -1.16 5.77 7.69
C LEU A 101 0.22 5.57 8.33
N ALA A 102 0.52 4.36 8.80
CA ALA A 102 1.82 4.03 9.38
C ALA A 102 2.95 4.19 8.35
N THR A 103 2.73 3.73 7.12
CA THR A 103 3.69 3.89 6.02
C THR A 103 3.87 5.36 5.66
N LYS A 104 2.78 6.11 5.52
CA LYS A 104 2.80 7.56 5.27
C LYS A 104 3.63 8.34 6.29
N ARG A 105 3.62 7.94 7.57
CA ARG A 105 4.41 8.59 8.64
C ARG A 105 5.91 8.34 8.54
N ALA A 106 6.32 7.31 7.82
CA ALA A 106 7.69 6.82 7.86
C ALA A 106 8.43 6.90 6.51
N LEU A 107 7.77 7.51 5.52
CA LEU A 107 8.29 7.91 4.22
C LEU A 107 8.70 9.39 4.23
#